data_AF-A0A6G9YGZ7-F1
#
_entry.id   AF-A0A6G9YGZ7-F1
#
_cell.length_a   1.000
_cell.length_b   1.000
_cell.length_c   1.000
_cell.angle_alpha   90.00
_cell.angle_beta   90.00
_cell.angle_gamma   90.00
#
_symmetry.space_group_name_H-M   'P 1'
#
loop_
_entity.id
_entity.type
_entity.pdbx_description
1 polymer ?
#
loop_
_entity_poly.entity_id
_entity_poly.type
_entity_poly.pdbx_seq_one_letter_code
_entity_poly.pdbx_strand_id
1 'polypeptide(L)'
;MSDDAIYIAPEQVKSSGGLLDSMATAARTETDKWFDTQAMAASDNEGFSAGPKLVAYATNLHKLVNGFIDDLATNARGIIDAANALQTVDHDNVIGFDRDLTVLNGLRQEPNPGR
;
A
#
# COMPACT_ATOMS: atom_id res chain seq x y z
N MET A 1 3.11 -14.62 31.50
CA MET A 1 3.47 -13.98 30.23
C MET A 1 2.38 -12.96 29.98
N SER A 2 2.70 -11.65 30.01
CA SER A 2 1.68 -10.64 29.71
C SER A 2 1.44 -10.69 28.21
N ASP A 3 0.19 -10.97 27.84
CA ASP A 3 -0.33 -10.73 26.50
C ASP A 3 -0.25 -9.22 26.25
N ASP A 4 0.92 -8.74 25.83
CA ASP A 4 1.02 -7.46 25.13
C ASP A 4 0.30 -7.67 23.79
N ALA A 5 -1.01 -7.47 23.81
CA ALA A 5 -1.81 -7.40 22.61
C ALA A 5 -1.18 -6.31 21.73
N ILE A 6 -0.58 -6.72 20.62
CA ILE A 6 -0.04 -5.80 19.61
C ILE A 6 -1.24 -5.06 19.02
N TYR A 7 -1.49 -3.85 19.51
CA TYR A 7 -2.50 -2.97 18.95
C TYR A 7 -1.97 -2.38 17.63
N ILE A 8 -2.44 -2.93 16.51
CA ILE A 8 -2.18 -2.38 15.19
C ILE A 8 -3.30 -1.39 14.88
N ALA A 9 -2.97 -0.10 14.76
CA ALA A 9 -3.92 0.95 14.37
C ALA A 9 -4.13 0.92 12.84
N PRO A 10 -5.20 0.30 12.31
CA PRO A 10 -5.25 -0.07 10.90
C PRO A 10 -5.35 1.16 9.99
N GLU A 11 -6.03 2.21 10.44
CA GLU A 11 -6.11 3.49 9.72
C GLU A 11 -4.75 4.20 9.59
N GLN A 12 -3.88 4.09 10.59
CA GLN A 12 -2.52 4.65 10.50
C GLN A 12 -1.64 3.86 9.52
N VAL A 13 -1.83 2.54 9.47
CA VAL A 13 -1.16 1.66 8.51
C VAL A 13 -1.62 1.96 7.08
N LYS A 14 -2.93 2.12 6.84
CA LYS A 14 -3.46 2.56 5.54
C LYS A 14 -2.95 3.93 5.13
N SER A 15 -2.93 4.90 6.05
CA SER A 15 -2.42 6.24 5.77
C SER A 15 -0.95 6.21 5.36
N SER A 16 -0.14 5.38 6.02
CA SER A 16 1.27 5.17 5.66
C SER A 16 1.42 4.50 4.29
N GLY A 17 0.60 3.49 3.99
CA GLY A 17 0.53 2.89 2.66
C GLY A 17 0.15 3.90 1.57
N GLY A 18 -0.86 4.73 1.82
CA GLY A 18 -1.28 5.79 0.90
C GLY A 18 -0.19 6.85 0.65
N LEU A 19 0.57 7.21 1.70
CA LEU A 19 1.72 8.11 1.55
C LEU A 19 2.80 7.48 0.65
N LEU A 20 3.13 6.20 0.85
CA LEU A 20 4.11 5.50 0.02
C LEU A 20 3.67 5.39 -1.45
N ASP A 21 2.40 5.14 -1.70
CA ASP A 21 1.82 5.10 -3.05
C ASP A 21 1.89 6.48 -3.73
N SER A 22 1.59 7.55 -2.99
CA SER A 22 1.73 8.93 -3.49
C SER A 22 3.18 9.30 -3.83
N MET A 23 4.14 8.87 -2.99
CA MET A 23 5.56 9.08 -3.23
C MET A 23 6.05 8.29 -4.43
N ALA A 24 5.60 7.04 -4.61
CA ALA A 24 5.92 6.24 -5.78
C ALA A 24 5.41 6.91 -7.07
N THR A 25 4.18 7.42 -7.06
CA THR A 25 3.57 8.14 -8.19
C THR A 25 4.36 9.41 -8.54
N ALA A 26 4.73 10.20 -7.53
CA ALA A 26 5.54 11.41 -7.72
C ALA A 26 6.95 11.08 -8.24
N ALA A 27 7.60 10.05 -7.68
CA ALA A 27 8.91 9.59 -8.11
C ALA A 27 8.91 9.12 -9.58
N ARG A 28 7.83 8.46 -10.02
CA ARG A 28 7.67 8.04 -11.42
C ARG A 28 7.63 9.24 -12.35
N THR A 29 6.80 10.22 -12.01
CA THR A 29 6.63 11.44 -12.81
C THR A 29 7.94 12.20 -12.95
N GLU A 30 8.68 12.34 -11.86
CA GLU A 30 9.97 13.04 -11.88
C GLU A 30 11.04 12.25 -12.63
N THR A 31 11.08 10.92 -12.45
CA THR A 31 12.00 10.03 -13.19
C THR A 31 11.78 10.15 -14.68
N ASP A 32 10.54 10.03 -15.16
CA ASP A 32 10.23 10.12 -16.59
C ASP A 32 10.67 11.47 -17.17
N LYS A 33 10.43 12.58 -16.46
CA LYS A 33 10.88 13.92 -16.86
C LYS A 33 12.41 14.02 -17.00
N TRP A 34 13.17 13.47 -16.07
CA TRP A 34 14.65 13.50 -16.16
C TRP A 34 15.18 12.67 -17.33
N PHE A 35 14.53 11.57 -17.70
CA PHE A 35 14.96 10.75 -18.84
C PHE A 35 14.51 11.31 -20.19
N ASP A 36 13.34 11.95 -20.27
CA ASP A 36 12.89 12.66 -21.47
C ASP A 36 13.84 13.80 -21.85
N THR A 37 14.31 14.57 -20.86
CA THR A 37 15.29 15.65 -21.10
C THR A 37 16.65 15.12 -21.58
N GLN A 38 17.06 13.92 -21.14
CA GLN A 38 18.29 13.28 -21.61
C GLN A 38 18.18 12.80 -23.06
N ALA A 39 17.02 12.28 -23.47
CA ALA A 39 16.78 11.88 -24.86
C ALA A 39 16.91 13.07 -25.82
N MET A 40 16.37 14.23 -25.44
CA MET A 40 16.54 15.47 -26.20
C MET A 40 18.01 15.91 -26.28
N ALA A 41 18.72 15.93 -25.15
CA ALA A 41 20.12 16.34 -25.12
C ALA A 41 21.07 15.41 -25.91
N ALA A 42 20.72 14.13 -26.04
CA ALA A 42 21.45 13.18 -26.86
C ALA A 42 21.21 13.40 -28.37
N SER A 43 19.97 13.75 -28.75
CA SER A 43 19.62 14.10 -30.14
C SER A 43 20.36 15.35 -30.63
N ASP A 44 20.61 16.32 -29.74
CA ASP A 44 21.30 17.57 -30.10
C ASP A 44 22.85 17.41 -30.18
N ASN A 45 23.39 16.22 -29.88
CA ASN A 45 24.84 15.93 -29.87
C ASN A 45 25.25 14.81 -30.85
N GLU A 46 24.73 14.85 -32.08
CA GLU A 46 25.12 13.97 -33.18
C GLU A 46 26.63 14.13 -33.51
N GLY A 47 27.48 13.34 -32.87
CA GLY A 47 28.94 13.39 -33.07
C GLY A 47 29.74 12.90 -31.86
N PHE A 48 29.11 12.82 -30.69
CA PHE A 48 29.77 12.28 -29.50
C PHE A 48 29.79 10.74 -29.56
N SER A 49 30.97 10.14 -29.78
CA SER A 49 31.11 8.69 -29.96
C SER A 49 30.67 7.85 -28.75
N ALA A 50 30.66 8.44 -27.55
CA ALA A 50 30.12 7.82 -26.34
C ALA A 50 28.59 7.94 -26.21
N GLY A 51 27.95 8.79 -27.03
CA GLY A 51 26.52 9.10 -27.01
C GLY A 51 25.62 7.85 -27.04
N PRO A 52 25.80 6.92 -27.99
CA PRO A 52 24.97 5.71 -28.05
C PRO A 52 25.09 4.81 -26.81
N LYS A 53 26.29 4.69 -26.22
CA LYS A 53 26.51 3.90 -25.00
C LYS A 53 25.88 4.57 -23.77
N LEU A 54 25.99 5.89 -23.69
CA LEU A 54 25.38 6.68 -22.62
C LEU A 54 23.85 6.63 -22.69
N VAL A 55 23.27 6.74 -23.89
CA VAL A 55 21.82 6.58 -24.11
C VAL A 55 21.37 5.18 -23.73
N ALA A 56 22.08 4.12 -24.14
CA ALA A 56 21.75 2.75 -23.77
C ALA A 56 21.81 2.53 -22.24
N TYR A 57 22.82 3.11 -21.58
CA TYR A 57 22.94 3.07 -20.13
C TYR A 57 21.81 3.83 -19.44
N ALA A 58 21.50 5.05 -19.89
CA ALA A 58 20.40 5.86 -19.38
C ALA A 58 19.06 5.14 -19.51
N THR A 59 18.76 4.55 -20.68
CA THR A 59 17.56 3.73 -20.89
C THR A 59 17.48 2.54 -19.92
N ASN A 60 18.61 1.88 -19.64
CA ASN A 60 18.63 0.77 -18.70
C ASN A 60 18.41 1.25 -17.25
N LEU A 61 19.05 2.38 -16.88
CA LEU A 61 18.87 2.99 -15.57
C LEU A 61 17.40 3.42 -15.36
N HIS A 62 16.77 4.02 -16.37
CA HIS A 62 15.35 4.38 -16.33
C HIS A 62 14.45 3.18 -16.04
N LYS A 63 14.69 2.06 -16.73
CA LYS A 63 13.96 0.81 -16.48
C LYS A 63 14.13 0.30 -15.06
N LEU A 64 15.36 0.31 -14.54
CA LEU A 64 15.64 -0.15 -13.18
C LEU A 64 14.97 0.74 -12.12
N VAL A 65 15.01 2.06 -12.30
CA VAL A 65 14.35 3.01 -11.39
C VAL A 65 12.83 2.83 -11.44
N ASN A 66 12.24 2.70 -12.64
CA ASN A 66 10.81 2.45 -12.78
C ASN A 66 10.40 1.11 -12.14
N GLY A 67 11.20 0.05 -12.30
CA GLY A 67 10.93 -1.23 -11.64
C GLY A 67 10.95 -1.11 -10.10
N PHE A 68 11.92 -0.39 -9.54
CA PHE A 68 11.97 -0.11 -8.11
C PHE A 68 10.75 0.67 -7.61
N ILE A 69 10.29 1.67 -8.38
CA ILE A 69 9.09 2.45 -8.06
C ILE A 69 7.84 1.56 -8.10
N ASP A 70 7.75 0.64 -9.07
CA ASP A 70 6.63 -0.30 -9.19
C ASP A 70 6.57 -1.30 -8.03
N ASP A 71 7.72 -1.77 -7.56
CA ASP A 71 7.83 -2.60 -6.36
C ASP A 71 7.38 -1.82 -5.11
N LEU A 72 7.78 -0.55 -4.99
CA LEU A 72 7.36 0.32 -3.89
C LEU A 72 5.84 0.51 -3.88
N ALA A 73 5.22 0.80 -5.02
CA ALA A 73 3.77 0.94 -5.16
C ALA A 73 3.03 -0.38 -4.88
N THR A 74 3.61 -1.52 -5.25
CA THR A 74 3.06 -2.84 -4.95
C THR A 74 3.08 -3.12 -3.46
N ASN A 75 4.18 -2.82 -2.78
CA ASN A 75 4.28 -2.95 -1.33
C ASN A 75 3.32 -2.01 -0.60
N ALA A 76 3.17 -0.78 -1.07
CA ALA A 76 2.22 0.20 -0.53
C ALA A 76 0.76 -0.33 -0.58
N ARG A 77 0.36 -0.91 -1.72
CA ARG A 77 -0.95 -1.56 -1.86
C ARG A 77 -1.11 -2.76 -0.93
N GLY A 78 -0.08 -3.61 -0.81
CA GLY A 78 -0.08 -4.73 0.14
C GLY A 78 -0.29 -4.30 1.59
N ILE A 79 0.29 -3.16 2.00
CA ILE A 79 0.09 -2.56 3.33
C ILE A 79 -1.37 -2.13 3.52
N ILE A 80 -1.97 -1.47 2.52
CA ILE A 80 -3.37 -1.04 2.56
C ILE A 80 -4.31 -2.24 2.64
N ASP A 81 -4.07 -3.27 1.81
CA ASP A 81 -4.87 -4.49 1.76
C ASP A 81 -4.80 -5.26 3.08
N ALA A 82 -3.61 -5.39 3.66
CA ALA A 82 -3.42 -6.02 4.96
C ALA A 82 -4.18 -5.27 6.07
N ALA A 83 -4.14 -3.93 6.04
CA ALA A 83 -4.87 -3.11 7.02
C ALA A 83 -6.39 -3.18 6.84
N ASN A 84 -6.89 -3.30 5.61
CA ASN A 84 -8.31 -3.56 5.34
C ASN A 84 -8.74 -4.93 5.88
N ALA A 85 -7.94 -5.98 5.63
CA ALA A 85 -8.24 -7.33 6.10
C ALA A 85 -8.33 -7.40 7.63
N LEU A 86 -7.42 -6.72 8.35
CA LEU A 86 -7.43 -6.68 9.81
C LEU A 86 -8.72 -6.04 10.35
N GLN A 87 -9.17 -4.93 9.75
CA GLN A 87 -10.42 -4.30 10.16
C GLN A 87 -11.66 -5.17 9.89
N THR A 88 -11.70 -5.89 8.77
CA THR A 88 -12.80 -6.80 8.49
C THR A 88 -12.87 -7.92 9.52
N VAL A 89 -11.73 -8.52 9.86
CA VAL A 89 -11.67 -9.59 10.88
C VAL A 89 -12.10 -9.06 12.24
N ASP A 90 -11.63 -7.89 12.66
CA ASP A 90 -12.05 -7.28 13.93
C ASP A 90 -13.54 -6.96 13.94
N HIS A 91 -14.09 -6.44 12.84
CA HIS A 91 -15.51 -6.14 12.72
C HIS A 91 -16.37 -7.41 12.77
N ASP A 92 -15.98 -8.45 12.05
CA ASP A 92 -16.70 -9.74 12.03
C ASP A 92 -16.66 -10.42 13.40
N ASN A 93 -15.54 -10.32 14.12
CA ASN A 93 -15.40 -10.81 15.49
C ASN A 93 -16.33 -10.06 16.47
N VAL A 94 -16.42 -8.73 16.37
CA VAL A 94 -17.33 -7.92 17.20
C VAL A 94 -18.79 -8.29 16.90
N ILE A 95 -19.17 -8.39 15.63
CA ILE A 95 -20.54 -8.81 15.25
C ILE A 95 -20.85 -10.21 15.79
N GLY A 96 -19.91 -11.16 15.67
CA GLY A 96 -20.06 -12.51 16.19
C GLY A 96 -20.24 -12.53 17.71
N PHE A 97 -19.42 -11.75 18.43
CA PHE A 97 -19.51 -11.62 19.88
C PHE A 97 -20.82 -10.98 20.34
N ASP A 98 -21.26 -9.88 19.70
CA ASP A 98 -22.53 -9.24 20.00
C ASP A 98 -23.73 -10.14 19.69
N ARG A 99 -23.65 -10.92 18.60
CA ARG A 99 -24.66 -11.94 18.27
C ARG A 99 -24.72 -13.01 19.35
N ASP A 100 -23.57 -13.54 19.77
CA ASP A 100 -23.50 -14.59 20.79
C ASP A 100 -23.97 -14.05 22.16
N LEU A 101 -23.64 -12.80 22.52
CA LEU A 101 -24.19 -12.10 23.69
C LEU A 101 -25.71 -11.91 23.59
N THR A 102 -26.23 -11.55 22.42
CA THR A 102 -27.67 -11.39 22.18
C THR A 102 -28.39 -12.73 22.32
N VAL A 103 -27.82 -13.82 21.78
CA VAL A 103 -28.35 -15.18 21.94
C VAL A 103 -28.33 -15.61 23.42
N LEU A 104 -27.23 -15.36 24.13
CA LEU A 104 -27.13 -15.64 25.58
C LEU A 104 -28.13 -14.82 26.40
N ASN A 105 -28.36 -13.55 26.07
CA ASN A 105 -29.38 -12.71 26.71
C ASN A 105 -30.81 -13.16 26.35
N GLY A 106 -31.06 -13.58 25.11
CA GLY A 106 -32.34 -14.12 24.66
C GLY A 106 -32.68 -15.48 25.30
N LEU A 107 -31.68 -16.34 25.52
CA LEU A 107 -31.83 -17.59 26.26
C LEU A 107 -32.09 -17.37 27.77
N ARG A 108 -31.68 -16.22 28.32
CA ARG A 108 -32.04 -15.81 29.70
C ARG A 108 -33.43 -15.18 29.79
N GLN A 109 -34.02 -14.77 28.67
CA GLN A 109 -35.39 -14.26 28.59
C GLN A 109 -36.33 -15.35 28.06
N GLU A 110 -36.58 -16.38 28.87
CA GLU A 110 -37.84 -17.13 28.75
C GLU A 110 -38.89 -16.54 29.71
N PRO A 111 -40.16 -16.56 29.29
CA PRO A 111 -41.14 -15.53 29.60
C PRO A 111 -41.56 -15.61 31.05
N ASN A 112 -41.81 -14.48 31.69
CA ASN A 112 -42.53 -14.48 32.96
C ASN A 112 -44.01 -14.81 32.64
N PRO A 113 -44.51 -16.05 32.85
CA PRO A 113 -45.88 -16.39 32.55
C PRO A 113 -46.63 -16.19 33.86
N GLY A 114 -47.10 -14.97 34.08
CA GLY A 114 -48.07 -14.64 35.13
C GLY A 114 -47.57 -14.78 36.58
N ARG A 115 -47.30 -13.64 37.20
CA ARG A 115 -47.73 -13.32 38.57
C ARG A 115 -47.68 -11.83 38.81
#